data_AF-A0A2H3KL61-F1
#
_entry.id   AF-A0A2H3KL61-F1
#
_cell.length_a   1.000
_cell.length_b   1.000
_cell.length_c   1.000
_cell.angle_alpha   90.00
_cell.angle_beta   90.00
_cell.angle_gamma   90.00
#
_symmetry.space_group_name_H-M   'P 1'
#
loop_
_entity.id
_entity.type
_entity.pdbx_description
1 polymer ?
#
loop_
_entity_poly.entity_id
_entity_poly.type
_entity_poly.pdbx_seq_one_letter_code
_entity_poly.pdbx_strand_id
1 'polypeptide(L)'
;MEQPNYEDVRWDHGAAGAAIFALRYAADTIERTIGDCTKLGIDACQVWLGSHRSFFDHQRHTQNLDAGQLAGDCRDAANRLARADAEAYDEQVRRVRDRAEWERQEREREEEEARERERERQRQLAKKP
;
A
#
# COMPACT_ATOMS: atom_id res chain seq x y z
N MET A 1 13.05 27.40 8.64
CA MET A 1 12.03 26.41 8.23
C MET A 1 12.40 25.98 6.84
N GLU A 2 12.47 24.67 6.59
CA GLU A 2 12.66 24.14 5.24
C GLU A 2 11.38 24.33 4.42
N GLN A 3 11.53 24.53 3.10
CA GLN A 3 10.41 24.56 2.17
C GLN A 3 9.77 23.17 2.05
N PRO A 4 8.44 23.07 1.89
CA PRO A 4 7.74 21.79 1.76
C PRO A 4 8.05 21.14 0.41
N ASN A 5 7.84 19.82 0.33
CA ASN A 5 7.94 19.11 -0.94
C ASN A 5 6.72 19.41 -1.84
N TYR A 6 6.99 19.99 -3.02
CA TYR A 6 5.98 20.30 -4.02
C TYR A 6 5.73 19.20 -5.05
N GLU A 7 6.57 18.16 -5.08
CA GLU A 7 6.35 17.02 -5.94
C GLU A 7 5.26 16.12 -5.36
N ASP A 8 4.24 15.80 -6.15
CA ASP A 8 3.21 14.83 -5.77
C ASP A 8 3.75 13.41 -5.82
N VAL A 9 3.21 12.56 -4.94
CA VAL A 9 3.50 11.12 -4.94
C VAL A 9 2.94 10.51 -6.22
N ARG A 10 3.81 9.89 -7.02
CA ARG A 10 3.39 9.14 -8.21
C ARG A 10 3.13 7.69 -7.82
N TRP A 11 1.86 7.36 -7.63
CA TRP A 11 1.40 6.01 -7.32
C TRP A 11 0.07 5.75 -8.04
N ASP A 12 -0.06 4.58 -8.66
CA ASP A 12 -1.30 4.16 -9.32
C ASP A 12 -2.12 3.29 -8.37
N HIS A 13 -3.01 3.94 -7.61
CA HIS A 13 -3.92 3.27 -6.68
C HIS A 13 -4.87 2.29 -7.37
N GLY A 14 -5.24 2.56 -8.63
CA GLY A 14 -6.11 1.67 -9.40
C GLY A 14 -5.40 0.37 -9.76
N ALA A 15 -4.18 0.47 -10.26
CA ALA A 15 -3.34 -0.68 -10.56
C ALA A 15 -3.00 -1.48 -9.28
N ALA A 16 -2.68 -0.78 -8.17
CA ALA A 16 -2.42 -1.42 -6.88
C ALA A 16 -3.65 -2.20 -6.38
N GLY A 17 -4.83 -1.58 -6.40
CA GLY A 17 -6.08 -2.23 -6.02
C GLY A 17 -6.40 -3.47 -6.88
N ALA A 18 -6.22 -3.37 -8.20
CA ALA A 18 -6.41 -4.48 -9.11
C ALA A 18 -5.45 -5.65 -8.82
N ALA A 19 -4.18 -5.35 -8.54
CA ALA A 19 -3.18 -6.37 -8.19
C ALA A 19 -3.50 -7.05 -6.85
N ILE A 20 -3.87 -6.28 -5.83
CA ILE A 20 -4.29 -6.80 -4.51
C ILE A 20 -5.47 -7.76 -4.67
N PHE A 21 -6.48 -7.35 -5.44
CA PHE A 21 -7.64 -8.20 -5.72
C PHE A 21 -7.24 -9.49 -6.44
N ALA A 22 -6.45 -9.39 -7.50
CA ALA A 22 -6.01 -10.56 -8.27
C ALA A 22 -5.22 -11.57 -7.40
N LEU A 23 -4.33 -11.09 -6.54
CA LEU A 23 -3.55 -11.93 -5.63
C LEU A 23 -4.44 -12.65 -4.61
N ARG A 24 -5.40 -11.95 -4.01
CA ARG A 24 -6.36 -12.55 -3.07
C ARG A 24 -7.24 -13.59 -3.76
N TYR A 25 -7.75 -13.26 -4.94
CA TYR A 25 -8.54 -14.17 -5.76
C TYR A 25 -7.75 -15.43 -6.14
N ALA A 26 -6.48 -15.27 -6.51
CA ALA A 26 -5.59 -16.39 -6.82
C ALA A 26 -5.40 -17.31 -5.60
N ALA A 27 -5.12 -16.75 -4.43
CA ALA A 27 -4.97 -17.50 -3.18
C ALA A 27 -6.24 -18.32 -2.86
N ASP A 28 -7.42 -17.69 -2.94
CA ASP A 28 -8.69 -18.36 -2.68
C ASP A 28 -8.99 -19.45 -3.71
N THR A 29 -8.61 -19.23 -4.97
CA THR A 29 -8.76 -20.23 -6.04
C THR A 29 -7.86 -21.43 -5.82
N ILE A 30 -6.61 -21.21 -5.39
CA ILE A 30 -5.66 -22.27 -5.07
C ILE A 30 -6.21 -23.13 -3.92
N GLU A 31 -6.69 -22.52 -2.83
CA GLU A 31 -7.23 -23.27 -1.70
C GLU A 31 -8.47 -24.08 -2.04
N ARG A 32 -9.38 -23.53 -2.84
CA ARG A 32 -10.53 -24.27 -3.36
C ARG A 32 -10.07 -25.48 -4.18
N THR A 33 -9.10 -25.28 -5.06
CA THR A 33 -8.53 -26.33 -5.90
C THR A 33 -7.87 -27.43 -5.05
N ILE A 34 -7.12 -27.08 -4.01
CA ILE A 34 -6.56 -28.05 -3.04
C ILE A 34 -7.69 -28.86 -2.38
N GLY A 35 -8.78 -28.20 -1.98
CA GLY A 35 -9.95 -28.86 -1.39
C GLY A 35 -10.59 -29.87 -2.35
N ASP A 36 -10.75 -29.50 -3.62
CA ASP A 36 -11.32 -30.38 -4.64
C ASP A 36 -10.37 -31.54 -4.99
N CYS A 37 -9.07 -31.28 -5.14
CA CYS A 37 -8.05 -32.31 -5.31
C CYS A 37 -8.01 -33.29 -4.13
N THR A 38 -8.24 -32.79 -2.91
CA THR A 38 -8.28 -33.63 -1.70
C THR A 38 -9.47 -34.59 -1.74
N LYS A 39 -10.66 -34.11 -2.12
CA LYS A 39 -11.86 -34.95 -2.29
C LYS A 39 -11.64 -36.03 -3.36
N LEU A 40 -11.17 -35.63 -4.55
CA LEU A 40 -10.89 -36.57 -5.64
C LEU A 40 -9.82 -37.60 -5.25
N GLY A 41 -8.80 -37.19 -4.49
CA GLY A 41 -7.76 -38.09 -4.00
C GLY A 41 -8.28 -39.12 -3.00
N ILE A 42 -9.29 -38.78 -2.18
CA ILE A 42 -9.93 -39.75 -1.27
C ILE A 42 -10.63 -40.85 -2.08
N ASP A 43 -11.35 -40.48 -3.14
CA ASP A 43 -12.03 -41.44 -4.01
C ASP A 43 -11.04 -42.34 -4.76
N ALA A 44 -9.94 -41.78 -5.28
CA ALA A 44 -8.89 -42.54 -5.95
C ALA A 44 -8.18 -43.54 -5.02
N CYS A 45 -7.95 -43.17 -3.76
CA CYS A 45 -7.32 -44.04 -2.76
C CYS A 45 -8.18 -45.24 -2.34
N GLN A 46 -9.46 -45.31 -2.71
CA GLN A 46 -10.28 -46.51 -2.53
C GLN A 46 -9.89 -47.63 -3.51
N VAL A 47 -9.31 -47.27 -4.65
CA VAL A 47 -8.96 -48.20 -5.74
C VAL A 47 -7.48 -48.56 -5.71
N TRP A 48 -6.62 -47.62 -5.29
CA TRP A 48 -5.17 -47.82 -5.28
C TRP A 48 -4.71 -48.49 -3.99
N LEU A 49 -3.96 -49.58 -4.10
CA LEU A 49 -3.47 -50.38 -2.99
C LEU A 49 -1.93 -50.48 -3.00
N GLY A 50 -1.35 -50.78 -1.83
CA GLY A 50 0.08 -51.03 -1.68
C GLY A 50 0.96 -49.82 -2.00
N SER A 51 2.13 -50.06 -2.61
CA SER A 51 3.16 -49.05 -2.87
C SER A 51 2.68 -47.89 -3.76
N HIS A 52 1.78 -48.15 -4.70
CA HIS A 52 1.22 -47.11 -5.57
C HIS A 52 0.38 -46.09 -4.80
N ARG A 53 -0.35 -46.54 -3.77
CA ARG A 53 -1.09 -45.65 -2.87
C ARG A 53 -0.14 -44.77 -2.07
N SER A 54 0.88 -45.36 -1.46
CA SER A 54 1.86 -44.60 -0.66
C SER A 54 2.58 -43.54 -1.49
N PHE A 55 2.93 -43.85 -2.74
CA PHE A 55 3.54 -42.90 -3.66
C PHE A 55 2.59 -41.74 -4.03
N PHE A 56 1.33 -42.06 -4.33
CA PHE A 56 0.32 -41.04 -4.62
C PHE A 56 0.05 -40.13 -3.42
N ASP A 57 -0.14 -40.71 -2.24
CA ASP A 57 -0.39 -39.93 -1.02
C ASP A 57 0.79 -39.00 -0.71
N HIS A 58 2.03 -39.48 -0.92
CA HIS A 58 3.22 -38.65 -0.76
C HIS A 58 3.27 -37.50 -1.77
N GLN A 59 3.12 -37.77 -3.07
CA GLN A 59 3.12 -36.71 -4.09
C GLN A 59 2.01 -35.68 -3.86
N ARG A 60 0.80 -36.14 -3.58
CA ARG A 60 -0.34 -35.28 -3.29
C ARG A 60 -0.08 -34.40 -2.07
N HIS A 61 0.50 -34.97 -1.03
CA HIS A 61 0.86 -34.21 0.16
C HIS A 61 1.86 -33.09 -0.16
N THR A 62 2.94 -33.39 -0.89
CA THR A 62 3.92 -32.39 -1.32
C THR A 62 3.28 -31.29 -2.18
N GLN A 63 2.48 -31.66 -3.18
CA GLN A 63 1.78 -30.69 -4.03
C GLN A 63 0.83 -29.79 -3.24
N ASN A 64 0.10 -30.34 -2.27
CA ASN A 64 -0.80 -29.56 -1.43
C ASN A 64 -0.03 -28.59 -0.52
N LEU A 65 1.15 -28.97 -0.02
CA LEU A 65 2.01 -28.08 0.75
C LEU A 65 2.53 -26.94 -0.12
N ASP A 66 3.05 -27.24 -1.31
CA ASP A 66 3.57 -26.23 -2.24
C ASP A 66 2.47 -25.25 -2.69
N ALA A 67 1.28 -25.76 -2.98
CA ALA A 67 0.12 -24.95 -3.32
C ALA A 67 -0.35 -24.09 -2.13
N GLY A 68 -0.35 -24.65 -0.91
CA GLY A 68 -0.64 -23.89 0.31
C GLY A 68 0.35 -22.76 0.56
N GLN A 69 1.64 -23.01 0.34
CA GLN A 69 2.68 -21.99 0.42
C GLN A 69 2.45 -20.88 -0.62
N LEU A 70 2.14 -21.24 -1.87
CA LEU A 70 1.86 -20.27 -2.93
C LEU A 70 0.64 -19.39 -2.59
N ALA A 71 -0.43 -19.96 -2.03
CA ALA A 71 -1.58 -19.18 -1.57
C ALA A 71 -1.19 -18.21 -0.44
N GLY A 72 -0.33 -18.65 0.49
CA GLY A 72 0.28 -17.80 1.51
C GLY A 72 1.07 -16.63 0.92
N ASP A 73 1.98 -16.93 -0.02
CA ASP A 73 2.82 -15.93 -0.69
C ASP A 73 1.97 -14.89 -1.45
N CYS A 74 0.89 -15.32 -2.09
CA CYS A 74 -0.06 -14.41 -2.74
C CYS A 74 -0.70 -13.44 -1.72
N ARG A 75 -1.11 -13.92 -0.55
CA ARG A 75 -1.69 -13.07 0.50
C ARG A 75 -0.68 -12.11 1.09
N ASP A 76 0.54 -12.58 1.34
CA ASP A 76 1.62 -11.75 1.84
C ASP A 76 1.97 -10.63 0.85
N ALA A 77 2.05 -10.96 -0.44
CA ALA A 77 2.25 -9.96 -1.50
C ALA A 77 1.10 -8.95 -1.55
N ALA A 78 -0.15 -9.40 -1.45
CA ALA A 78 -1.31 -8.51 -1.41
C ALA A 78 -1.28 -7.57 -0.21
N ASN A 79 -0.87 -8.06 0.96
CA ASN A 79 -0.76 -7.25 2.18
C ASN A 79 0.37 -6.23 2.08
N ARG A 80 1.52 -6.60 1.51
CA ARG A 80 2.63 -5.67 1.25
C ARG A 80 2.21 -4.56 0.28
N LEU A 81 1.50 -4.90 -0.80
CA LEU A 81 0.96 -3.92 -1.73
C LEU A 81 -0.07 -2.99 -1.07
N ALA A 82 -0.99 -3.53 -0.28
CA ALA A 82 -1.98 -2.74 0.44
C ALA A 82 -1.34 -1.75 1.42
N ARG A 83 -0.25 -2.16 2.09
CA ARG A 83 0.53 -1.29 2.95
C ARG A 83 1.22 -0.17 2.16
N ALA A 84 1.88 -0.50 1.04
CA ALA A 84 2.54 0.49 0.20
C ALA A 84 1.53 1.49 -0.40
N ASP A 85 0.34 1.03 -0.77
CA ASP A 85 -0.75 1.87 -1.26
C ASP A 85 -1.22 2.88 -0.21
N ALA A 86 -1.40 2.42 1.04
CA ALA A 86 -1.73 3.28 2.17
C ALA A 86 -0.61 4.29 2.49
N GLU A 87 0.65 3.84 2.51
CA GLU A 87 1.81 4.72 2.74
C GLU A 87 1.93 5.80 1.66
N ALA A 88 1.67 5.47 0.39
CA ALA A 88 1.67 6.44 -0.70
C ALA A 88 0.55 7.49 -0.54
N TYR A 89 -0.64 7.05 -0.15
CA TYR A 89 -1.77 7.94 0.13
C TYR A 89 -1.47 8.88 1.30
N ASP A 90 -1.00 8.33 2.42
CA ASP A 90 -0.69 9.09 3.63
C ASP A 90 0.42 10.11 3.39
N GLU A 91 1.45 9.75 2.62
CA GLU A 91 2.52 10.66 2.23
C GLU A 91 1.98 11.81 1.36
N GLN A 92 1.09 11.53 0.41
CA GLN A 92 0.47 12.59 -0.40
C GLN A 92 -0.36 13.55 0.46
N VAL A 93 -1.16 13.01 1.39
CA VAL A 93 -1.94 13.81 2.34
C VAL A 93 -1.02 14.69 3.20
N ARG A 94 0.08 14.12 3.70
CA ARG A 94 1.08 14.84 4.47
C ARG A 94 1.68 15.99 3.66
N ARG A 95 2.11 15.75 2.42
CA ARG A 95 2.67 16.79 1.53
C ARG A 95 1.69 17.93 1.28
N VAL A 96 0.41 17.62 1.03
CA VAL A 96 -0.63 18.65 0.86
C VAL A 96 -0.79 19.50 2.12
N ARG A 97 -0.79 18.87 3.31
CA ARG A 97 -0.89 19.58 4.59
C ARG A 97 0.33 20.48 4.81
N ASP A 98 1.53 19.94 4.63
CA ASP A 98 2.79 20.66 4.85
C ASP A 98 2.88 21.89 3.91
N ARG A 99 2.43 21.76 2.66
CA ARG A 99 2.32 22.89 1.72
C ARG A 99 1.34 23.95 2.20
N ALA A 100 0.14 23.57 2.60
CA ALA A 100 -0.87 24.50 3.08
C ALA A 100 -0.41 25.24 4.36
N GLU A 101 0.28 24.54 5.26
CA GLU A 101 0.85 25.13 6.47
C GLU A 101 1.97 26.12 6.16
N TRP A 102 2.84 25.80 5.21
CA TRP A 102 3.91 26.69 4.77
C TRP A 102 3.35 27.95 4.10
N GLU A 103 2.40 27.81 3.17
CA GLU A 103 1.77 28.95 2.50
C GLU A 103 1.02 29.87 3.47
N ARG A 104 0.44 29.31 4.53
CA ARG A 104 -0.16 30.11 5.61
C ARG A 104 0.91 30.91 6.36
N GLN A 105 2.01 30.27 6.75
CA GLN A 105 3.09 30.92 7.49
C GLN A 105 3.79 32.00 6.67
N GLU A 106 4.01 31.78 5.37
CA GLU A 106 4.60 32.79 4.50
C GLU A 106 3.66 34.00 4.32
N ARG A 107 2.35 33.78 4.15
CA ARG A 107 1.38 34.88 4.11
C ARG A 107 1.39 35.70 5.42
N GLU A 108 1.41 35.04 6.57
CA GLU A 108 1.48 35.71 7.88
C GLU A 108 2.75 36.56 8.02
N ARG A 109 3.90 36.05 7.54
CA ARG A 109 5.17 36.79 7.52
C ARG A 109 5.12 37.99 6.58
N GLU A 110 4.62 37.82 5.36
CA GLU A 110 4.49 38.92 4.40
C GLU A 110 3.59 40.04 4.95
N GLU A 111 2.49 39.69 5.63
CA GLU A 111 1.62 40.67 6.28
C GLU A 111 2.32 41.40 7.43
N GLU A 112 3.08 40.68 8.27
CA GLU A 112 3.81 41.27 9.38
C GLU A 112 4.91 42.22 8.89
N GLU A 113 5.69 41.80 7.89
CA GLU A 113 6.70 42.65 7.24
C GLU A 113 6.07 43.88 6.60
N ALA A 114 4.91 43.74 5.93
CA ALA A 114 4.22 44.88 5.33
C ALA A 114 3.75 45.88 6.40
N ARG A 115 3.22 45.39 7.53
CA ARG A 115 2.83 46.22 8.68
C ARG A 115 4.04 46.92 9.30
N GLU A 116 5.18 46.24 9.41
CA GLU A 116 6.40 46.84 9.94
C GLU A 116 6.95 47.94 9.02
N ARG A 117 7.03 47.68 7.71
CA ARG A 117 7.44 48.69 6.71
C ARG A 117 6.54 49.92 6.73
N GLU A 118 5.23 49.74 6.88
CA GLU A 118 4.29 50.86 6.99
C GLU A 118 4.51 51.66 8.29
N ARG A 119 4.72 50.99 9.43
CA ARG A 119 5.06 51.65 10.70
C ARG A 119 6.37 52.44 10.60
N GLU A 120 7.38 51.90 9.94
CA GLU A 120 8.64 52.61 9.71
C GLU A 120 8.47 53.84 8.83
N ARG A 121 7.70 53.74 7.73
CA ARG A 121 7.38 54.88 6.87
C ARG A 121 6.69 56.00 7.65
N GLN A 122 5.70 55.66 8.46
CA GLN A 122 5.00 56.64 9.30
C GLN A 122 5.93 57.32 10.31
N ARG A 123 6.85 56.55 10.94
CA ARG A 123 7.87 57.11 11.84
C ARG A 123 8.83 58.05 11.12
N GLN A 124 9.22 57.75 9.88
CA GLN A 124 10.10 58.61 9.08
C GLN A 124 9.39 59.91 8.66
N LEU A 125 8.13 59.83 8.24
CA LEU A 125 7.31 61.01 7.91
C LEU A 125 7.11 61.93 9.11
N ALA A 126 6.85 61.37 10.30
CA ALA A 126 6.69 62.14 11.54
C ALA A 126 7.99 62.82 12.03
N LYS A 127 9.16 62.39 11.55
CA LYS A 127 10.47 62.97 11.90
C LYS A 127 10.96 64.04 10.91
N LYS A 128 10.27 64.25 9.79
CA LYS A 128 10.57 65.33 8.83
C LYS A 128 9.81 66.60 9.28
N PRO A 129 10.50 67.65 9.76
CA PRO A 129 9.87 68.91 10.19
C PRO A 129 9.34 69.73 9.01
#